data_AF-A0A7C5F814-F1
#
_entry.id   AF-A0A7C5F814-F1
#
_cell.length_a   1.000
_cell.length_b   1.000
_cell.length_c   1.000
_cell.angle_alpha   90.00
_cell.angle_beta   90.00
_cell.angle_gamma   90.00
#
_symmetry.space_group_name_H-M   'P 1'
#
loop_
_entity.id
_entity.type
_entity.pdbx_description
1 polymer ?
#
loop_
_entity_poly.entity_id
_entity_poly.type
_entity_poly.pdbx_seq_one_letter_code
_entity_poly.pdbx_strand_id
1 'polypeptide(L)'
;MSGQFFQRVVQKLFHSSKSREAGGSPLLSYVDRTALLPREALLRLGTEYGGWIIPSDAGLTSDSVCYSAGAGEDISFDCALVERFRCRVRIIDPTPRAIQHFGSLEKAVKRGERFPINNSKEYFYTITAENFERLQFLPFGLADQDAEFKFYLPQNRDHVSCSIANLQKTENYFTARCFRLGSIMQQQGDDFIEMLKIDIEGAEYAVIKDMKATKLLPRLLLIEFDEAHTPLDDNAGTRIKQHIDMLAQAGMRCIAVEGSNATFLNETCVHAKPQWLSPGGKDDAISPK
;
A
#
# COMPACT_ATOMS: atom_id res chain seq x y z
N MET A 1 -17.48 -5.05 -27.89
CA MET A 1 -17.67 -3.62 -27.56
C MET A 1 -16.66 -3.28 -26.48
N SER A 2 -15.70 -2.44 -26.84
CA SER A 2 -14.28 -2.75 -26.77
C SER A 2 -13.52 -1.77 -25.87
N GLY A 3 -12.29 -2.15 -25.45
CA GLY A 3 -11.45 -1.55 -24.40
C GLY A 3 -11.26 -0.03 -24.38
N GLN A 4 -11.76 0.71 -25.37
CA GLN A 4 -11.85 2.18 -25.34
C GLN A 4 -12.88 2.71 -24.32
N PHE A 5 -13.95 1.95 -24.00
CA PHE A 5 -14.88 2.35 -22.95
C PHE A 5 -14.26 2.21 -21.55
N PHE A 6 -13.52 1.11 -21.33
CA PHE A 6 -12.78 0.87 -20.08
C PHE A 6 -11.68 1.92 -19.86
N GLN A 7 -10.92 2.27 -20.91
CA GLN A 7 -9.93 3.35 -20.83
C GLN A 7 -10.56 4.72 -20.53
N ARG A 8 -11.78 5.01 -21.00
CA ARG A 8 -12.49 6.27 -20.71
C ARG A 8 -13.07 6.34 -19.31
N VAL A 9 -13.53 5.22 -18.75
CA VAL A 9 -14.03 5.14 -17.37
C VAL A 9 -12.87 5.24 -16.38
N VAL A 10 -11.76 4.56 -16.65
CA VAL A 10 -10.49 4.74 -15.94
C VAL A 10 -10.00 6.18 -16.11
N GLN A 11 -9.91 6.73 -17.32
CA GLN A 11 -9.49 8.14 -17.46
C GLN A 11 -10.38 9.13 -16.70
N LYS A 12 -11.70 8.94 -16.62
CA LYS A 12 -12.58 9.86 -15.87
C LYS A 12 -12.43 9.78 -14.35
N LEU A 13 -12.06 8.63 -13.79
CA LEU A 13 -11.69 8.50 -12.37
C LEU A 13 -10.26 9.00 -12.08
N PHE A 14 -9.43 9.13 -13.12
CA PHE A 14 -8.00 9.44 -13.01
C PHE A 14 -7.62 10.81 -13.61
N HIS A 15 -8.59 11.64 -14.02
CA HIS A 15 -8.32 13.02 -14.42
C HIS A 15 -7.98 13.85 -13.18
N SER A 16 -6.67 14.02 -12.97
CA SER A 16 -6.01 15.19 -12.37
C SER A 16 -6.91 16.02 -11.45
N SER A 17 -7.14 15.54 -10.22
CA SER A 17 -7.28 16.50 -9.14
C SER A 17 -5.96 17.27 -9.10
N LYS A 18 -6.06 18.60 -9.19
CA LYS A 18 -4.95 19.45 -8.78
C LYS A 18 -4.68 19.05 -7.33
N SER A 19 -3.62 18.27 -7.11
CA SER A 19 -3.06 18.05 -5.79
C SER A 19 -2.95 19.43 -5.13
N ARG A 20 -3.40 19.54 -3.89
CA ARG A 20 -3.10 20.70 -3.05
C ARG A 20 -1.58 20.76 -2.84
N GLU A 21 -0.86 21.24 -3.83
CA GLU A 21 0.50 21.75 -3.70
C GLU A 21 0.42 23.09 -2.96
N ALA A 22 0.51 23.03 -1.64
CA ALA A 22 0.95 24.17 -0.84
C ALA A 22 2.05 23.82 0.18
N GLY A 23 2.47 22.55 0.25
CA GLY A 23 3.67 22.12 0.96
C GLY A 23 4.14 20.80 0.38
N GLY A 24 5.44 20.67 0.09
CA GLY A 24 6.01 19.39 -0.33
C GLY A 24 5.83 18.33 0.77
N SER A 25 5.92 17.03 0.42
CA SER A 25 5.82 15.95 1.39
C SER A 25 6.81 16.17 2.56
N PRO A 26 6.38 15.98 3.82
CA PRO A 26 7.27 16.05 4.99
C PRO A 26 8.41 15.02 4.93
N LEU A 27 8.28 13.98 4.09
CA LEU A 27 9.32 12.95 3.94
C LEU A 27 10.50 13.39 3.07
N LEU A 28 10.37 14.50 2.33
CA LEU A 28 11.43 15.00 1.43
C LEU A 28 12.74 15.37 2.14
N SER A 29 12.75 15.53 3.47
CA SER A 29 13.96 15.75 4.27
C SER A 29 14.68 14.46 4.67
N TYR A 30 14.06 13.29 4.49
CA TYR A 30 14.58 12.01 4.96
C TYR A 30 14.95 11.05 3.83
N VAL A 31 14.61 11.38 2.58
CA VAL A 31 14.84 10.52 1.41
C VAL A 31 15.86 11.14 0.44
N ASP A 32 16.54 10.30 -0.33
CA ASP A 32 17.35 10.74 -1.46
C ASP A 32 16.45 11.21 -2.61
N ARG A 33 16.41 12.53 -2.82
CA ARG A 33 15.57 13.15 -3.85
C ARG A 33 16.00 12.79 -5.27
N THR A 34 17.27 12.42 -5.47
CA THR A 34 17.77 12.04 -6.80
C THR A 34 17.27 10.66 -7.23
N ALA A 35 16.83 9.85 -6.28
CA ALA A 35 16.25 8.52 -6.52
C ALA A 35 14.73 8.55 -6.82
N LEU A 36 14.05 9.68 -6.62
CA LEU A 36 12.63 9.81 -6.88
C LEU A 36 12.34 9.75 -8.38
N LEU A 37 11.35 8.93 -8.76
CA LEU A 37 10.90 8.83 -10.13
C LEU A 37 10.12 10.09 -10.54
N PRO A 38 10.20 10.48 -11.81
CA PRO A 38 9.43 11.60 -12.31
C PRO A 38 7.93 11.24 -12.36
N ARG A 39 7.06 12.25 -12.30
CA ARG A 39 5.61 12.08 -12.15
C ARG A 39 4.99 11.22 -13.26
N GLU A 40 5.49 11.31 -14.48
CA GLU A 40 5.05 10.54 -15.64
C GLU A 40 5.37 9.04 -15.56
N ALA A 41 6.36 8.65 -14.74
CA ALA A 41 6.70 7.27 -14.45
C ALA A 41 5.90 6.69 -13.26
N LEU A 42 4.97 7.47 -12.70
CA LEU A 42 4.19 7.12 -11.53
C LEU A 42 2.69 7.00 -11.89
N LEU A 43 2.02 6.12 -11.17
CA LEU A 43 0.60 5.87 -11.27
C LEU A 43 -0.01 5.90 -9.89
N ARG A 44 -1.07 6.70 -9.74
CA ARG A 44 -1.90 6.71 -8.54
C ARG A 44 -3.08 5.75 -8.72
N LEU A 45 -3.29 4.86 -7.75
CA LEU A 45 -4.41 3.93 -7.70
C LEU A 45 -5.27 4.21 -6.45
N GLY A 46 -6.59 4.15 -6.57
CA GLY A 46 -7.53 4.46 -5.47
C GLY A 46 -7.91 5.94 -5.36
N THR A 47 -8.72 6.27 -4.34
CA THR A 47 -9.20 7.62 -4.05
C THR A 47 -8.09 8.54 -3.51
N GLU A 48 -8.34 9.85 -3.44
CA GLU A 48 -7.39 10.80 -2.80
C GLU A 48 -7.07 10.43 -1.34
N TYR A 49 -8.02 9.80 -0.64
CA TYR A 49 -7.84 9.37 0.75
C TYR A 49 -7.10 8.02 0.85
N GLY A 50 -7.68 6.93 0.33
CA GLY A 50 -7.15 5.57 0.50
C GLY A 50 -6.22 5.08 -0.62
N GLY A 51 -5.89 5.93 -1.58
CA GLY A 51 -5.08 5.55 -2.73
C GLY A 51 -3.58 5.81 -2.57
N TRP A 52 -2.79 5.17 -3.42
CA TRP A 52 -1.33 5.11 -3.31
C TRP A 52 -0.64 5.27 -4.66
N ILE A 53 0.61 5.74 -4.62
CA ILE A 53 1.47 5.90 -5.80
C ILE A 53 2.38 4.69 -5.97
N ILE A 54 2.42 4.14 -7.19
CA ILE A 54 3.32 3.08 -7.61
C ILE A 54 4.00 3.44 -8.94
N PRO A 55 5.09 2.76 -9.33
CA PRO A 55 5.57 2.86 -10.71
C PRO A 55 4.49 2.50 -11.72
N SER A 56 4.39 3.25 -12.81
CA SER A 56 3.43 2.93 -13.89
C SER A 56 3.75 1.59 -14.55
N ASP A 57 5.03 1.25 -14.65
CA ASP A 57 5.57 -0.07 -14.99
C ASP A 57 5.99 -0.83 -13.71
N ALA A 58 5.02 -1.08 -12.84
CA ALA A 58 5.29 -1.78 -11.58
C ALA A 58 5.75 -3.23 -11.79
N GLY A 59 5.65 -3.81 -12.99
CA GLY A 59 5.97 -5.23 -13.23
C GLY A 59 5.05 -6.21 -12.48
N LEU A 60 3.86 -5.77 -12.07
CA LEU A 60 2.85 -6.63 -11.43
C LEU A 60 2.07 -7.40 -12.50
N THR A 61 1.78 -8.66 -12.22
CA THR A 61 1.07 -9.57 -13.13
C THR A 61 -0.04 -10.31 -12.39
N SER A 62 -0.77 -11.18 -13.11
CA SER A 62 -1.80 -12.03 -12.51
C SER A 62 -1.27 -13.06 -11.52
N ASP A 63 0.02 -13.37 -11.58
CA ASP A 63 0.69 -14.33 -10.70
C ASP A 63 1.20 -13.67 -9.43
N SER A 64 1.36 -12.33 -9.45
CA SER A 64 1.88 -11.55 -8.33
C SER A 64 1.00 -11.67 -7.08
N VAL A 65 1.67 -11.79 -5.93
CA VAL A 65 1.06 -11.80 -4.61
C VAL A 65 1.35 -10.47 -3.92
N CYS A 66 0.29 -9.76 -3.58
CA CYS A 66 0.33 -8.48 -2.90
C CYS A 66 -0.34 -8.58 -1.53
N TYR A 67 0.24 -7.93 -0.54
CA TYR A 67 -0.35 -7.76 0.79
C TYR A 67 -0.65 -6.29 1.05
N SER A 68 -1.75 -6.01 1.71
CA SER A 68 -2.20 -4.65 2.02
C SER A 68 -2.71 -4.61 3.46
N ALA A 69 -1.91 -4.05 4.37
CA ALA A 69 -2.28 -3.88 5.75
C ALA A 69 -2.87 -2.48 5.99
N GLY A 70 -3.95 -2.42 6.76
CA GLY A 70 -4.73 -1.20 6.98
C GLY A 70 -5.75 -0.94 5.89
N ALA A 71 -6.87 -1.65 5.94
CA ALA A 71 -7.92 -1.55 4.94
C ALA A 71 -8.88 -0.40 5.25
N GLY A 72 -9.25 -0.26 6.52
CA GLY A 72 -10.30 0.65 6.96
C GLY A 72 -11.60 0.46 6.15
N GLU A 73 -12.20 1.57 5.73
CA GLU A 73 -13.40 1.58 4.88
C GLU A 73 -13.09 2.06 3.44
N ASP A 74 -11.82 2.11 3.06
CA ASP A 74 -11.40 2.50 1.71
C ASP A 74 -10.34 1.53 1.17
N ILE A 75 -10.81 0.46 0.52
CA ILE A 75 -9.95 -0.50 -0.20
C ILE A 75 -9.88 -0.17 -1.70
N SER A 76 -10.10 1.10 -2.07
CA SER A 76 -10.14 1.49 -3.49
C SER A 76 -8.79 1.29 -4.18
N PHE A 77 -7.69 1.39 -3.45
CA PHE A 77 -6.36 1.01 -3.91
C PHE A 77 -6.32 -0.47 -4.30
N ASP A 78 -6.74 -1.36 -3.39
CA ASP A 78 -6.71 -2.82 -3.59
C ASP A 78 -7.58 -3.23 -4.78
N CYS A 79 -8.79 -2.67 -4.89
CA CYS A 79 -9.66 -2.90 -6.02
C CYS A 79 -9.03 -2.42 -7.34
N ALA A 80 -8.45 -1.22 -7.36
CA ALA A 80 -7.81 -0.68 -8.55
C ALA A 80 -6.55 -1.47 -8.95
N LEU A 81 -5.82 -2.02 -7.97
CA LEU A 81 -4.65 -2.87 -8.19
C LEU A 81 -5.05 -4.16 -8.92
N VAL A 82 -6.10 -4.84 -8.45
CA VAL A 82 -6.60 -6.05 -9.10
C VAL A 82 -7.23 -5.75 -10.47
N GLU A 83 -8.05 -4.71 -10.60
CA GLU A 83 -8.65 -4.36 -11.89
C GLU A 83 -7.58 -4.07 -12.96
N ARG A 84 -6.44 -3.49 -12.54
CA ARG A 84 -5.35 -3.15 -13.46
C ARG A 84 -4.42 -4.32 -13.78
N PHE A 85 -3.96 -5.05 -12.76
CA PHE A 85 -2.88 -6.04 -12.90
C PHE A 85 -3.35 -7.48 -12.71
N ARG A 86 -4.59 -7.68 -12.24
CA ARG A 86 -5.18 -8.98 -11.91
C ARG A 86 -4.36 -9.78 -10.90
N CYS A 87 -3.53 -9.12 -10.09
CA CYS A 87 -2.77 -9.76 -9.03
C CYS A 87 -3.68 -10.37 -7.96
N ARG A 88 -3.13 -11.25 -7.12
CA ARG A 88 -3.79 -11.72 -5.89
C ARG A 88 -3.48 -10.74 -4.77
N VAL A 89 -4.49 -10.24 -4.07
CA VAL A 89 -4.32 -9.27 -2.98
C VAL A 89 -4.89 -9.82 -1.69
N ARG A 90 -4.07 -9.85 -0.65
CA ARG A 90 -4.44 -10.21 0.71
C ARG A 90 -4.53 -8.95 1.55
N ILE A 91 -5.75 -8.60 1.94
CA ILE A 91 -6.07 -7.41 2.72
C ILE A 91 -6.07 -7.80 4.19
N ILE A 92 -5.29 -7.11 5.02
CA ILE A 92 -5.08 -7.40 6.43
C ILE A 92 -5.63 -6.23 7.25
N ASP A 93 -6.69 -6.48 8.02
CA ASP A 93 -7.21 -5.48 8.96
C ASP A 93 -8.04 -6.17 10.06
N PRO A 94 -7.70 -5.97 11.35
CA PRO A 94 -8.45 -6.54 12.45
C PRO A 94 -9.70 -5.73 12.83
N THR A 95 -9.88 -4.53 12.27
CA THR A 95 -10.89 -3.58 12.71
C THR A 95 -12.30 -4.08 12.36
N PRO A 96 -13.23 -4.15 13.32
CA PRO A 96 -14.60 -4.62 13.07
C PRO A 96 -15.31 -3.88 11.92
N ARG A 97 -15.09 -2.56 11.78
CA ARG A 97 -15.63 -1.75 10.68
C ARG A 97 -15.06 -2.17 9.33
N ALA A 98 -13.75 -2.42 9.24
CA ALA A 98 -13.12 -2.89 8.01
C ALA A 98 -13.64 -4.27 7.58
N ILE A 99 -13.78 -5.20 8.53
CA ILE A 99 -14.37 -6.52 8.31
C ILE A 99 -15.80 -6.39 7.77
N GLN A 100 -16.62 -5.55 8.42
CA GLN A 100 -18.00 -5.31 8.01
C GLN A 100 -18.08 -4.66 6.62
N HIS A 101 -17.20 -3.70 6.33
CA HIS A 101 -17.16 -3.01 5.05
C HIS A 101 -16.80 -3.94 3.91
N PHE A 102 -15.75 -4.75 4.06
CA PHE A 102 -15.35 -5.74 3.06
C PHE A 102 -16.49 -6.75 2.82
N GLY A 103 -17.09 -7.30 3.88
CA GLY A 103 -18.19 -8.25 3.74
C GLY A 103 -19.46 -7.64 3.12
N SER A 104 -19.68 -6.33 3.30
CA SER A 104 -20.81 -5.62 2.68
C SER A 104 -20.55 -5.35 1.20
N LEU A 105 -19.32 -4.97 0.85
CA LEU A 105 -18.88 -4.85 -0.54
C LEU A 105 -18.99 -6.19 -1.27
N GLU A 106 -18.51 -7.28 -0.68
CA GLU A 106 -18.62 -8.63 -1.26
C GLU A 106 -20.07 -8.98 -1.62
N LYS A 107 -21.02 -8.71 -0.70
CA LYS A 107 -22.46 -8.95 -0.94
C LYS A 107 -22.99 -8.09 -2.07
N ALA A 108 -22.62 -6.82 -2.13
CA ALA A 108 -23.04 -5.91 -3.18
C ALA A 108 -22.50 -6.35 -4.55
N VAL A 109 -21.21 -6.71 -4.63
CA VAL A 109 -20.58 -7.21 -5.86
C VAL A 109 -21.27 -8.48 -6.36
N LYS A 110 -21.57 -9.44 -5.47
CA LYS A 110 -22.31 -10.67 -5.83
C LYS A 110 -23.72 -10.40 -6.36
N ARG A 111 -24.33 -9.28 -5.96
CA ARG A 111 -25.66 -8.85 -6.43
C ARG A 111 -25.61 -7.92 -7.64
N GLY A 112 -24.42 -7.50 -8.09
CA GLY A 112 -24.27 -6.48 -9.12
C GLY A 112 -24.70 -5.08 -8.66
N GLU A 113 -24.72 -4.84 -7.36
CA GLU A 113 -25.10 -3.56 -6.74
C GLU A 113 -23.89 -2.65 -6.59
N ARG A 114 -24.12 -1.33 -6.69
CA ARG A 114 -23.08 -0.34 -6.37
C ARG A 114 -22.88 -0.28 -4.85
N PHE A 115 -21.63 -0.19 -4.43
CA PHE A 115 -21.28 -0.02 -3.02
C PHE A 115 -20.40 1.23 -2.83
N PRO A 116 -20.72 2.11 -1.86
CA PRO A 116 -19.98 3.33 -1.65
C PRO A 116 -18.59 3.07 -1.03
N ILE A 117 -17.61 3.87 -1.43
CA ILE A 117 -16.28 3.88 -0.81
C ILE A 117 -16.35 4.77 0.44
N ASN A 118 -15.92 4.28 1.60
CA ASN A 118 -15.88 5.04 2.86
C ASN A 118 -17.13 5.87 3.14
N ASN A 119 -18.32 5.25 3.07
CA ASN A 119 -19.63 5.89 3.25
C ASN A 119 -19.91 7.09 2.31
N SER A 120 -19.18 7.22 1.20
CA SER A 120 -19.34 8.30 0.25
C SER A 120 -20.69 8.26 -0.46
N LYS A 121 -21.23 9.45 -0.75
CA LYS A 121 -22.42 9.60 -1.61
C LYS A 121 -22.06 9.68 -3.09
N GLU A 122 -20.79 9.87 -3.42
CA GLU A 122 -20.30 10.21 -4.76
C GLU A 122 -19.37 9.15 -5.33
N TYR A 123 -18.54 8.54 -4.47
CA TYR A 123 -17.53 7.57 -4.87
C TYR A 123 -17.98 6.14 -4.56
N PHE A 124 -17.88 5.27 -5.55
CA PHE A 124 -18.33 3.88 -5.49
C PHE A 124 -17.25 2.98 -6.07
N TYR A 125 -17.16 1.76 -5.56
CA TYR A 125 -16.24 0.77 -6.10
C TYR A 125 -16.60 0.41 -7.54
N THR A 126 -15.57 0.25 -8.36
CA THR A 126 -15.66 -0.17 -9.76
C THR A 126 -14.87 -1.45 -9.95
N ILE A 127 -15.26 -2.50 -9.22
CA ILE A 127 -14.66 -3.82 -9.30
C ILE A 127 -15.66 -4.84 -9.85
N THR A 128 -15.19 -5.71 -10.75
CA THR A 128 -16.00 -6.81 -11.29
C THR A 128 -16.05 -7.98 -10.31
N ALA A 129 -17.08 -8.83 -10.40
CA ALA A 129 -17.16 -10.04 -9.57
C ALA A 129 -15.97 -10.98 -9.78
N GLU A 130 -15.53 -11.16 -11.02
CA GLU A 130 -14.35 -11.96 -11.37
C GLU A 130 -13.07 -11.44 -10.71
N ASN A 131 -12.84 -10.13 -10.74
CA ASN A 131 -11.66 -9.55 -10.09
C ASN A 131 -11.80 -9.53 -8.56
N PHE A 132 -13.02 -9.39 -8.03
CA PHE A 132 -13.23 -9.44 -6.58
C PHE A 132 -12.79 -10.77 -5.97
N GLU A 133 -12.90 -11.89 -6.70
CA GLU A 133 -12.41 -13.21 -6.25
C GLU A 133 -10.89 -13.26 -6.02
N ARG A 134 -10.13 -12.27 -6.51
CA ARG A 134 -8.69 -12.15 -6.25
C ARG A 134 -8.35 -11.35 -5.00
N LEU A 135 -9.36 -10.82 -4.31
CA LEU A 135 -9.24 -10.18 -3.01
C LEU A 135 -9.56 -11.20 -1.91
N GLN A 136 -8.64 -11.35 -0.96
CA GLN A 136 -8.85 -12.15 0.24
C GLN A 136 -8.70 -11.26 1.46
N PHE A 137 -9.73 -11.20 2.31
CA PHE A 137 -9.66 -10.46 3.57
C PHE A 137 -9.19 -11.35 4.72
N LEU A 138 -8.25 -10.85 5.51
CA LEU A 138 -7.61 -11.50 6.63
C LEU A 138 -7.94 -10.69 7.90
N PRO A 139 -8.85 -11.17 8.77
CA PRO A 139 -9.40 -10.40 9.90
C PRO A 139 -8.47 -10.41 11.13
N PHE A 140 -7.20 -10.07 10.92
CA PHE A 140 -6.17 -9.95 11.95
C PHE A 140 -5.23 -8.80 11.60
N GLY A 141 -4.38 -8.38 12.54
CA GLY A 141 -3.40 -7.31 12.31
C GLY A 141 -2.03 -7.80 11.83
N LEU A 142 -1.25 -6.87 11.28
CA LEU A 142 0.17 -7.04 10.99
C LEU A 142 0.99 -6.44 12.14
N ALA A 143 1.96 -7.18 12.68
CA ALA A 143 2.84 -6.73 13.75
C ALA A 143 4.23 -7.38 13.63
N ASP A 144 5.14 -7.05 14.55
CA ASP A 144 6.48 -7.65 14.67
C ASP A 144 6.51 -8.95 15.48
N GLN A 145 5.37 -9.35 16.06
CA GLN A 145 5.22 -10.59 16.82
C GLN A 145 3.80 -11.16 16.74
N ASP A 146 3.70 -12.48 16.87
CA ASP A 146 2.42 -13.19 16.90
C ASP A 146 1.81 -13.08 18.30
N ALA A 147 0.99 -12.05 18.52
CA ALA A 147 0.41 -11.76 19.83
C ALA A 147 -0.99 -11.17 19.71
N GLU A 148 -1.68 -11.07 20.84
CA GLU A 148 -2.87 -10.23 20.94
C GLU A 148 -2.44 -8.82 21.33
N PHE A 149 -2.96 -7.82 20.63
CA PHE A 149 -2.66 -6.41 20.87
C PHE A 149 -3.93 -5.64 21.20
N LYS A 150 -3.76 -4.54 21.94
CA LYS A 150 -4.80 -3.53 22.13
C LYS A 150 -4.73 -2.52 20.99
N PHE A 151 -5.86 -2.26 20.36
CA PHE A 151 -6.05 -1.24 19.35
C PHE A 151 -6.86 -0.10 19.95
N TYR A 152 -6.23 1.05 20.10
CA TYR A 152 -6.86 2.24 20.66
C TYR A 152 -7.72 2.91 19.61
N LEU A 153 -8.99 3.16 19.95
CA LEU A 153 -9.95 3.80 19.06
C LEU A 153 -9.62 5.29 18.90
N PRO A 154 -9.95 5.91 17.74
CA PRO A 154 -9.72 7.33 17.53
C PRO A 154 -10.60 8.17 18.47
N GLN A 155 -10.16 9.39 18.81
CA GLN A 155 -10.96 10.30 19.64
C GLN A 155 -12.28 10.68 18.95
N ASN A 156 -12.24 10.83 17.62
CA ASN A 156 -13.43 11.04 16.80
C ASN A 156 -13.96 9.69 16.30
N ARG A 157 -15.20 9.35 16.68
CA ARG A 157 -15.87 8.09 16.29
C ARG A 157 -16.12 7.95 14.79
N ASP A 158 -16.12 9.05 14.05
CA ASP A 158 -16.30 9.02 12.59
C ASP A 158 -15.04 8.48 11.88
N HIS A 159 -13.87 8.53 12.52
CA HIS A 159 -12.63 7.98 11.98
C HIS A 159 -12.58 6.46 12.23
N VAL A 160 -12.11 5.70 11.23
CA VAL A 160 -11.97 4.23 11.31
C VAL A 160 -10.62 3.81 11.89
N SER A 161 -9.68 4.75 11.81
CA SER A 161 -8.26 4.62 12.12
C SER A 161 -7.98 4.29 13.58
N CYS A 162 -7.46 3.08 13.85
CA CYS A 162 -7.17 2.57 15.19
C CYS A 162 -5.67 2.27 15.33
N SER A 163 -5.06 2.77 16.40
CA SER A 163 -3.60 2.70 16.60
C SER A 163 -3.21 1.71 17.69
N ILE A 164 -2.25 0.82 17.43
CA ILE A 164 -1.60 0.00 18.46
C ILE A 164 -0.73 0.89 19.38
N ALA A 165 -0.10 1.92 18.82
CA ALA A 165 0.81 2.81 19.54
C ALA A 165 0.09 3.87 20.40
N ASN A 166 -1.24 3.90 20.39
CA ASN A 166 -2.07 4.92 21.03
C ASN A 166 -1.66 6.36 20.67
N LEU A 167 -1.39 6.61 19.38
CA LEU A 167 -0.95 7.93 18.90
C LEU A 167 -1.90 9.07 19.29
N GLN A 168 -3.19 8.75 19.48
CA GLN A 168 -4.25 9.71 19.85
C GLN A 168 -4.55 9.76 21.36
N LYS A 169 -3.80 9.02 22.19
CA LYS A 169 -3.89 9.00 23.66
C LYS A 169 -5.32 8.80 24.18
N THR A 170 -6.01 7.76 23.70
CA THR A 170 -7.38 7.39 24.10
C THR A 170 -7.40 6.24 25.11
N GLU A 171 -8.54 6.08 25.80
CA GLU A 171 -8.76 4.99 26.77
C GLU A 171 -9.59 3.83 26.22
N ASN A 172 -10.35 4.06 25.13
CA ASN A 172 -11.20 3.03 24.53
C ASN A 172 -10.36 2.18 23.56
N TYR A 173 -10.45 0.85 23.69
CA TYR A 173 -9.74 -0.07 22.84
C TYR A 173 -10.56 -1.33 22.53
N PHE A 174 -10.19 -2.02 21.45
CA PHE A 174 -10.53 -3.42 21.24
C PHE A 174 -9.25 -4.26 21.22
N THR A 175 -9.36 -5.57 21.39
CA THR A 175 -8.22 -6.48 21.21
C THR A 175 -8.35 -7.25 19.90
N ALA A 176 -7.23 -7.50 19.27
CA ALA A 176 -7.18 -8.37 18.10
C ALA A 176 -5.85 -9.12 18.01
N ARG A 177 -5.92 -10.29 17.39
CA ARG A 177 -4.72 -11.07 17.07
C ARG A 177 -3.96 -10.38 15.94
N CYS A 178 -2.65 -10.24 16.12
CA CYS A 178 -1.75 -9.80 15.07
C CYS A 178 -0.68 -10.86 14.84
N PHE A 179 -0.12 -10.86 13.63
CA PHE A 179 0.88 -11.81 13.20
C PHE A 179 2.03 -11.09 12.50
N ARG A 180 3.20 -11.71 12.55
CA ARG A 180 4.35 -11.36 11.72
C ARG A 180 4.06 -11.62 10.26
N LEU A 181 4.68 -10.83 9.38
CA LEU A 181 4.56 -11.03 7.94
C LEU A 181 4.90 -12.48 7.52
N GLY A 182 6.00 -13.03 8.06
CA GLY A 182 6.40 -14.41 7.79
C GLY A 182 5.39 -15.46 8.26
N SER A 183 4.74 -15.25 9.41
CA SER A 183 3.67 -16.12 9.90
C SER A 183 2.45 -16.06 8.99
N ILE A 184 2.08 -14.86 8.51
CA ILE A 184 0.98 -14.69 7.56
C ILE A 184 1.30 -15.40 6.25
N MET A 185 2.48 -15.19 5.67
CA MET A 185 2.94 -15.88 4.46
C MET A 185 2.85 -17.40 4.61
N GLN A 186 3.34 -17.95 5.73
CA GLN A 186 3.27 -19.38 6.01
C GLN A 186 1.82 -19.90 6.08
N GLN A 187 0.93 -19.17 6.75
CA GLN A 187 -0.50 -19.53 6.84
C GLN A 187 -1.20 -19.51 5.48
N GLN A 188 -0.77 -18.63 4.58
CA GLN A 188 -1.38 -18.44 3.26
C GLN A 188 -0.70 -19.26 2.15
N GLY A 189 0.44 -19.90 2.47
CA GLY A 189 1.22 -20.69 1.52
C GLY A 189 1.94 -19.85 0.46
N ASP A 190 2.35 -18.63 0.80
CA ASP A 190 3.07 -17.75 -0.11
C ASP A 190 4.57 -17.73 0.21
N ASP A 191 5.38 -18.02 -0.81
CA ASP A 191 6.84 -18.00 -0.68
C ASP A 191 7.43 -16.63 -1.03
N PHE A 192 6.66 -15.77 -1.70
CA PHE A 192 7.13 -14.49 -2.23
C PHE A 192 6.07 -13.39 -2.12
N ILE A 193 6.54 -12.14 -1.97
CA ILE A 193 5.71 -10.94 -1.94
C ILE A 193 6.21 -9.95 -2.99
N GLU A 194 5.42 -9.72 -4.03
CA GLU A 194 5.70 -8.66 -5.00
C GLU A 194 5.49 -7.27 -4.40
N MET A 195 4.46 -7.10 -3.58
CA MET A 195 4.09 -5.82 -3.01
C MET A 195 3.57 -5.98 -1.59
N LEU A 196 4.02 -5.11 -0.69
CA LEU A 196 3.43 -4.91 0.63
C LEU A 196 3.05 -3.45 0.81
N LYS A 197 1.78 -3.17 1.13
CA LYS A 197 1.33 -1.89 1.68
C LYS A 197 1.23 -1.99 3.21
N ILE A 198 1.74 -1.00 3.92
CA ILE A 198 1.69 -0.85 5.37
C ILE A 198 1.12 0.53 5.71
N ASP A 199 -0.05 0.54 6.32
CA ASP A 199 -0.79 1.71 6.77
C ASP A 199 -1.49 1.31 8.08
N ILE A 200 -0.75 1.28 9.19
CA ILE A 200 -1.18 0.58 10.42
C ILE A 200 -0.96 1.42 11.70
N GLU A 201 -0.91 2.74 11.56
CA GLU A 201 -1.00 3.71 12.66
C GLU A 201 -0.01 3.50 13.81
N GLY A 202 1.26 3.70 13.53
CA GLY A 202 2.36 3.71 14.51
C GLY A 202 3.01 2.34 14.77
N ALA A 203 2.50 1.26 14.16
CA ALA A 203 3.12 -0.07 14.23
C ALA A 203 4.14 -0.33 13.11
N GLU A 204 4.23 0.55 12.12
CA GLU A 204 5.05 0.41 10.91
C GLU A 204 6.55 0.26 11.24
N TYR A 205 7.04 0.96 12.26
CA TYR A 205 8.45 0.91 12.67
C TYR A 205 8.86 -0.47 13.21
N ALA A 206 7.99 -1.11 14.00
CA ALA A 206 8.24 -2.43 14.53
C ALA A 206 8.28 -3.46 13.40
N VAL A 207 7.34 -3.37 12.46
CA VAL A 207 7.29 -4.22 11.27
C VAL A 207 8.53 -4.04 10.39
N ILE A 208 9.02 -2.81 10.18
CA ILE A 208 10.28 -2.56 9.44
C ILE A 208 11.47 -3.26 10.09
N LYS A 209 11.58 -3.20 11.43
CA LYS A 209 12.66 -3.89 12.16
C LYS A 209 12.57 -5.41 11.96
N ASP A 210 11.38 -5.98 12.04
CA ASP A 210 11.18 -7.41 11.84
C ASP A 210 11.49 -7.85 10.40
N MET A 211 11.01 -7.10 9.39
CA MET A 211 11.31 -7.37 7.98
C MET A 211 12.82 -7.33 7.70
N LYS A 212 13.54 -6.35 8.28
CA LYS A 212 15.01 -6.28 8.17
C LYS A 212 15.71 -7.46 8.85
N ALA A 213 15.28 -7.84 10.05
CA ALA A 213 15.88 -8.93 10.82
C ALA A 213 15.67 -10.29 10.14
N THR A 214 14.49 -10.51 9.57
CA THR A 214 14.11 -11.75 8.86
C THR A 214 14.55 -11.78 7.40
N LYS A 215 14.97 -10.64 6.84
CA LYS A 215 15.23 -10.44 5.40
C LYS A 215 14.01 -10.72 4.52
N LEU A 216 12.81 -10.63 5.08
CA LEU A 216 11.55 -10.72 4.34
C LEU A 216 11.19 -9.35 3.80
N LEU A 217 11.83 -8.97 2.69
CA LEU A 217 11.61 -7.70 2.02
C LEU A 217 10.80 -7.93 0.73
N PRO A 218 9.68 -7.21 0.52
CA PRO A 218 8.94 -7.28 -0.73
C PRO A 218 9.74 -6.62 -1.86
N ARG A 219 9.34 -6.87 -3.11
CA ARG A 219 9.90 -6.11 -4.24
C ARG A 219 9.46 -4.65 -4.21
N LEU A 220 8.18 -4.38 -3.93
CA LEU A 220 7.64 -3.04 -3.70
C LEU A 220 7.12 -2.94 -2.25
N LEU A 221 7.57 -1.93 -1.52
CA LEU A 221 7.02 -1.58 -0.21
C LEU A 221 6.37 -0.21 -0.31
N LEU A 222 5.11 -0.13 0.08
CA LEU A 222 4.35 1.09 0.24
C LEU A 222 4.11 1.25 1.73
N ILE A 223 4.49 2.38 2.29
CA ILE A 223 4.45 2.57 3.73
C ILE A 223 4.06 4.00 4.07
N GLU A 224 3.13 4.13 4.99
CA GLU A 224 2.81 5.39 5.64
C GLU A 224 3.70 5.55 6.87
N PHE A 225 4.28 6.73 7.02
CA PHE A 225 4.93 7.15 8.26
C PHE A 225 4.00 8.11 9.00
N ASP A 226 3.14 7.57 9.86
CA ASP A 226 2.07 8.31 10.55
C ASP A 226 2.60 9.52 11.32
N GLU A 227 3.76 9.36 11.94
CA GLU A 227 4.41 10.40 12.74
C GLU A 227 4.84 11.63 11.92
N ALA A 228 4.81 11.56 10.58
CA ALA A 228 5.05 12.71 9.72
C ALA A 228 3.92 13.75 9.78
N HIS A 229 2.70 13.33 10.13
CA HIS A 229 1.55 14.21 10.38
C HIS A 229 1.10 14.22 11.84
N THR A 230 1.24 13.09 12.54
CA THR A 230 0.82 12.93 13.94
C THR A 230 2.00 12.49 14.80
N PRO A 231 2.99 13.37 15.05
CA PRO A 231 4.19 13.02 15.80
C PRO A 231 3.83 12.63 17.24
N LEU A 232 4.41 11.54 17.74
CA LEU A 232 4.23 11.11 19.13
C LEU A 232 4.94 12.06 20.11
N ASP A 233 6.12 12.54 19.71
CA ASP A 233 7.00 13.45 20.44
C ASP A 233 7.97 14.18 19.47
N ASP A 234 8.84 15.03 20.02
CA ASP A 234 9.83 15.81 19.24
C ASP A 234 10.88 14.94 18.51
N ASN A 235 10.97 13.64 18.80
CA ASN A 235 11.89 12.70 18.14
C ASN A 235 11.28 12.00 16.93
N ALA A 236 10.04 12.31 16.55
CA ALA A 236 9.37 11.72 15.38
C ALA A 236 10.23 11.74 14.11
N GLY A 237 10.81 12.90 13.78
CA GLY A 237 11.68 13.03 12.60
C GLY A 237 12.92 12.12 12.65
N THR A 238 13.51 11.95 13.84
CA THR A 238 14.65 11.04 14.04
C THR A 238 14.22 9.58 13.84
N ARG A 239 13.06 9.18 14.35
CA ARG A 239 12.50 7.84 14.15
C ARG A 239 12.21 7.57 12.69
N ILE A 240 11.55 8.50 11.98
CA ILE A 240 11.29 8.39 10.54
C ILE A 240 12.59 8.19 9.78
N LYS A 241 13.58 9.09 9.99
CA LYS A 241 14.87 9.00 9.31
C LYS A 241 15.56 7.66 9.58
N GLN A 242 15.62 7.24 10.83
CA GLN A 242 16.26 5.99 11.23
C GLN A 242 15.69 4.79 10.47
N HIS A 243 14.36 4.72 10.32
CA HIS A 243 13.73 3.57 9.66
C HIS A 243 13.80 3.64 8.13
N ILE A 244 13.77 4.84 7.54
CA ILE A 244 14.10 5.02 6.11
C ILE A 244 15.54 4.57 5.84
N ASP A 245 16.50 4.96 6.69
CA ASP A 245 17.89 4.50 6.59
C ASP A 245 17.99 2.96 6.74
N MET A 246 17.18 2.35 7.61
CA MET A 246 17.13 0.89 7.75
C MET A 246 16.68 0.18 6.47
N LEU A 247 15.65 0.71 5.80
CA LEU A 247 15.18 0.20 4.51
C LEU A 247 16.23 0.38 3.41
N ALA A 248 16.89 1.54 3.36
CA ALA A 248 17.99 1.81 2.43
C ALA A 248 19.16 0.84 2.61
N GLN A 249 19.59 0.61 3.86
CA GLN A 249 20.64 -0.37 4.19
C GLN A 249 20.23 -1.81 3.83
N ALA A 250 18.93 -2.10 3.79
CA ALA A 250 18.39 -3.39 3.41
C ALA A 250 18.25 -3.55 1.88
N GLY A 251 18.68 -2.56 1.09
CA GLY A 251 18.65 -2.59 -0.37
C GLY A 251 17.38 -2.01 -1.00
N MET A 252 16.55 -1.33 -0.21
CA MET A 252 15.32 -0.70 -0.70
C MET A 252 15.53 0.79 -0.97
N ARG A 253 15.24 1.22 -2.19
CA ARG A 253 15.39 2.62 -2.61
C ARG A 253 14.03 3.31 -2.59
N CYS A 254 13.92 4.47 -1.94
CA CYS A 254 12.70 5.29 -2.01
C CYS A 254 12.58 5.91 -3.41
N ILE A 255 11.45 5.67 -4.08
CA ILE A 255 11.21 6.05 -5.48
C ILE A 255 10.03 7.01 -5.65
N ALA A 256 9.17 7.15 -4.65
CA ALA A 256 8.08 8.13 -4.66
C ALA A 256 7.69 8.50 -3.23
N VAL A 257 7.18 9.72 -3.05
CA VAL A 257 6.55 10.19 -1.82
C VAL A 257 5.30 11.00 -2.14
N GLU A 258 4.24 10.84 -1.35
CA GLU A 258 2.99 11.62 -1.41
C GLU A 258 2.46 11.80 0.01
N GLY A 259 2.42 13.03 0.53
CA GLY A 259 2.07 13.25 1.94
C GLY A 259 3.03 12.51 2.88
N SER A 260 2.48 11.68 3.77
CA SER A 260 3.17 10.77 4.70
C SER A 260 3.52 9.42 4.08
N ASN A 261 3.14 9.19 2.83
CA ASN A 261 3.33 7.90 2.15
C ASN A 261 4.64 7.89 1.38
N ALA A 262 5.34 6.77 1.43
CA ALA A 262 6.54 6.51 0.65
C ALA A 262 6.45 5.15 -0.05
N THR A 263 6.96 5.12 -1.28
CA THR A 263 7.08 3.88 -2.07
C THR A 263 8.56 3.55 -2.24
N PHE A 264 8.92 2.34 -1.87
CA PHE A 264 10.27 1.79 -1.97
C PHE A 264 10.31 0.63 -2.96
N LEU A 265 11.41 0.55 -3.70
CA LEU A 265 11.72 -0.54 -4.62
C LEU A 265 12.94 -1.31 -4.11
N ASN A 266 12.81 -2.63 -3.98
CA ASN A 266 13.94 -3.52 -3.74
C ASN A 266 14.54 -3.98 -5.07
N GLU A 267 15.65 -3.37 -5.47
CA GLU A 267 16.34 -3.67 -6.73
C GLU A 267 17.10 -5.00 -6.70
N THR A 268 17.33 -5.56 -5.51
CA THR A 268 18.02 -6.85 -5.34
C THR A 268 17.08 -8.04 -5.56
N CYS A 269 15.78 -7.78 -5.71
CA CYS A 269 14.77 -8.82 -5.89
C CYS A 269 14.80 -9.37 -7.33
N VAL A 270 15.27 -10.60 -7.49
CA VAL A 270 15.68 -11.19 -8.79
C VAL A 270 14.52 -11.70 -9.66
N HIS A 271 13.29 -11.73 -9.14
CA HIS A 271 12.14 -12.34 -9.84
C HIS A 271 11.53 -11.50 -10.96
N ALA A 272 11.94 -10.23 -11.12
CA ALA A 272 11.66 -9.45 -12.33
C ALA A 272 12.66 -8.31 -12.43
N LYS A 273 13.70 -8.43 -13.26
CA LYS A 273 14.49 -7.26 -13.67
C LYS A 273 13.56 -6.31 -14.44
N PRO A 274 13.36 -5.05 -14.00
CA PRO A 274 12.66 -4.06 -14.80
C PRO A 274 13.45 -3.78 -16.09
N GLN A 275 12.76 -3.57 -17.22
CA GLN A 275 13.40 -3.32 -18.53
C GLN A 275 14.30 -2.07 -18.56
N TRP A 276 14.15 -1.15 -17.61
CA TRP A 276 14.92 0.10 -17.56
C TRP A 276 16.33 -0.02 -16.95
N LEU A 277 16.76 -1.21 -16.50
CA LEU A 277 18.15 -1.47 -16.09
C LEU A 277 19.10 -1.80 -17.25
N SER A 278 18.65 -1.70 -18.51
CA SER A 278 19.53 -1.79 -19.67
C SER A 278 20.09 -0.40 -19.99
N PRO A 279 21.42 -0.16 -19.89
CA PRO A 279 21.99 1.06 -20.45
C PRO A 279 21.69 1.09 -21.95
N GLY A 280 21.31 2.28 -22.42
CA GLY A 280 20.60 2.49 -23.68
C GLY A 280 21.22 1.88 -24.93
N GLY A 281 20.35 1.65 -25.90
CA GLY A 281 20.73 1.25 -27.25
C GLY A 281 21.63 2.25 -27.94
N LYS A 282 22.61 1.67 -28.65
CA LYS A 282 23.39 2.09 -29.82
C LYS A 282 24.53 1.05 -29.89
N ASP A 283 24.70 0.25 -30.93
CA ASP A 283 24.86 0.65 -32.32
C ASP A 283 24.39 -0.43 -33.30
N ASP A 284 23.76 0.03 -34.37
CA ASP A 284 23.79 -0.61 -35.68
C ASP A 284 25.25 -0.75 -36.15
N ALA A 285 25.70 -1.98 -36.39
CA ALA A 285 26.93 -2.23 -37.14
C ALA A 285 26.63 -3.23 -38.26
N ILE A 286 26.43 -2.63 -39.42
CA ILE A 286 26.43 -3.19 -40.76
C ILE A 286 27.62 -4.13 -40.94
N SER A 287 27.35 -5.39 -41.33
CA SER A 287 28.35 -6.31 -41.88
C SER A 287 28.86 -5.82 -43.24
N PRO A 288 30.17 -5.81 -43.51
CA PRO A 288 30.66 -5.86 -44.87
C PRO A 288 31.26 -7.25 -45.17
N LYS A 289 30.66 -7.87 -46.20
CA LYS A 289 31.20 -8.88 -47.14
C LYS A 289 31.88 -10.14 -46.59
#